data_AF-A0A0M7B728-F1
#
_entry.id   AF-A0A0M7B728-F1
#
_cell.length_a   1.000
_cell.length_b   1.000
_cell.length_c   1.000
_cell.angle_alpha   90.00
_cell.angle_beta   90.00
_cell.angle_gamma   90.00
#
_symmetry.space_group_name_H-M   'P 1'
#
loop_
_entity.id
_entity.type
_entity.pdbx_description
1 polymer ?
#
loop_
_entity_poly.entity_id
_entity_poly.type
_entity_poly.pdbx_seq_one_letter_code
_entity_poly.pdbx_strand_id
1 'polypeptide(L)' 'MATTTYGNATAITTLRESFAARIATARANHARWRTYRRTHDELSALSDRDLADLGMSRSGIRAVAYEAAYGA' A
#
# COMPACT_ATOMS: atom_id res chain seq x y z
N MET A 1 25.21 22.81 38.68
CA MET A 1 23.95 23.39 39.18
C MET A 1 22.89 23.27 38.08
N ALA A 2 21.69 22.84 38.47
CA ALA A 2 20.43 22.77 37.72
C ALA A 2 20.40 21.86 36.47
N THR A 3 20.11 20.59 36.73
CA THR A 3 19.37 19.69 35.84
C THR A 3 17.94 20.19 35.61
N THR A 4 17.42 19.94 34.40
CA THR A 4 16.01 19.63 34.04
C THR A 4 15.51 20.48 32.85
N THR A 5 15.63 19.89 31.65
CA THR A 5 14.73 20.20 30.54
C THR A 5 13.94 18.93 30.24
N TYR A 6 12.86 18.70 31.00
CA TYR A 6 11.86 17.68 30.72
C TYR A 6 10.47 18.32 30.85
N GLY A 7 10.18 19.25 29.95
CA GLY A 7 8.83 19.76 29.77
C GLY A 7 8.24 19.13 28.52
N ASN A 8 7.15 18.38 28.68
CA ASN A 8 6.01 18.07 27.76
C ASN A 8 6.11 18.43 26.25
N ALA A 9 6.74 19.53 25.85
CA ALA A 9 6.94 19.97 24.47
C ALA A 9 7.61 18.92 23.57
N THR A 10 8.61 18.17 24.03
CA THR A 10 9.27 17.12 23.23
C THR A 10 8.39 15.88 23.04
N ALA A 11 7.52 15.58 24.02
CA ALA A 11 6.60 14.44 23.95
C ALA A 11 5.43 14.68 22.97
N ILE A 12 4.89 15.90 22.93
CA ILE A 12 3.86 16.29 21.95
C ILE A 12 4.44 16.31 20.53
N THR A 13 5.66 16.82 20.35
CA THR A 13 6.34 16.84 19.04
C THR A 13 6.61 15.42 18.53
N THR A 14 7.17 14.54 19.36
CA THR A 14 7.46 13.14 18.99
C THR A 14 6.21 12.31 18.69
N LEU A 15 5.10 12.50 19.43
CA LEU A 15 3.81 11.87 19.13
C LEU A 15 3.22 12.32 17.78
N ARG A 16 3.29 13.62 17.46
CA ARG A 16 2.80 14.17 16.19
C ARG A 16 3.64 13.72 15.01
N GLU A 17 4.97 13.70 15.16
CA GLU A 17 5.90 13.17 14.16
C GLU A 17 5.68 11.67 13.91
N SER A 18 5.49 10.89 14.99
CA SER A 18 5.19 9.46 14.90
C SER A 18 3.85 9.20 14.20
N PHE A 19 2.83 10.02 14.49
CA PHE A 19 1.51 9.88 13.86
C PHE A 19 1.54 10.26 12.38
N ALA A 20 2.22 11.36 12.02
CA ALA A 20 2.41 11.76 10.64
C ALA A 20 3.15 10.69 9.82
N ALA A 21 4.23 10.13 10.37
CA ALA A 21 4.97 9.03 9.75
C ALA A 21 4.08 7.78 9.55
N ARG A 22 3.27 7.41 10.55
CA ARG A 22 2.33 6.28 10.44
C ARG A 22 1.25 6.51 9.38
N ILE A 23 0.70 7.73 9.29
CA ILE A 23 -0.28 8.08 8.24
C ILE A 23 0.37 8.00 6.86
N ALA A 24 1.59 8.51 6.70
CA ALA A 24 2.31 8.44 5.43
C ALA A 24 2.50 6.98 4.97
N THR A 25 2.94 6.11 5.88
CA THR A 25 3.08 4.67 5.61
C THR A 25 1.73 4.00 5.32
N ALA A 26 0.68 4.36 6.05
CA ALA A 26 -0.66 3.82 5.82
C ALA A 26 -1.21 4.24 4.44
N ARG A 27 -0.98 5.49 4.02
CA ARG A 27 -1.36 5.98 2.69
C ARG A 27 -0.62 5.24 1.58
N ALA A 28 0.68 5.01 1.74
CA ALA A 28 1.47 4.24 0.78
C ALA A 28 0.97 2.79 0.66
N ASN A 29 0.69 2.14 1.79
CA ASN A 29 0.14 0.78 1.81
C ASN A 29 -1.26 0.72 1.17
N HIS A 30 -2.11 1.71 1.46
CA HIS A 30 -3.45 1.80 0.89
C HIS A 30 -3.40 2.03 -0.63
N ALA A 31 -2.47 2.85 -1.11
CA ALA A 31 -2.29 3.06 -2.56
C ALA A 31 -1.93 1.75 -3.27
N ARG A 32 -0.97 0.98 -2.73
CA ARG A 32 -0.59 -0.34 -3.27
C ARG A 32 -1.78 -1.32 -3.25
N TRP A 33 -2.49 -1.41 -2.13
CA TRP A 33 -3.68 -2.26 -2.01
C TRP A 33 -4.78 -1.87 -3.01
N ARG A 34 -4.99 -0.57 -3.24
CA ARG A 34 -5.95 -0.08 -4.22
C ARG A 34 -5.54 -0.48 -5.64
N THR A 35 -4.26 -0.37 -5.99
CA THR A 35 -3.74 -0.84 -7.28
C THR A 35 -3.97 -2.34 -7.44
N TYR A 36 -3.61 -3.15 -6.45
CA TYR A 36 -3.83 -4.60 -6.47
C TYR A 36 -5.30 -4.93 -6.74
N ARG A 37 -6.21 -4.35 -5.97
CA ARG A 37 -7.65 -4.62 -6.11
C ARG A 37 -8.18 -4.21 -7.46
N ARG A 38 -7.81 -3.01 -7.92
CA ARG A 38 -8.23 -2.51 -9.22
C ARG A 38 -7.80 -3.46 -10.34
N THR A 39 -6.51 -3.81 -10.39
CA THR A 39 -5.97 -4.71 -11.41
C THR A 39 -6.62 -6.09 -11.34
N HIS A 40 -6.81 -6.62 -10.12
CA HIS A 40 -7.47 -7.90 -9.93
C HIS A 40 -8.92 -7.89 -10.42
N ASP A 41 -9.69 -6.85 -10.08
CA ASP A 41 -11.10 -6.73 -10.45
C ASP A 41 -11.25 -6.53 -11.97
N GLU A 42 -10.41 -5.69 -12.58
CA GLU A 42 -10.37 -5.47 -14.03
C GLU A 42 -10.04 -6.77 -14.79
N LEU A 43 -8.99 -7.50 -14.37
CA LEU A 43 -8.62 -8.77 -15.01
C LEU A 43 -9.64 -9.89 -14.74
N SER A 44 -10.27 -9.91 -13.57
CA SER A 44 -11.28 -10.92 -13.23
C SER A 44 -12.58 -10.74 -14.01
N ALA A 45 -12.87 -9.50 -14.44
CA ALA A 45 -14.01 -9.15 -15.27
C ALA A 45 -13.82 -9.55 -16.75
N LEU A 46 -12.59 -9.81 -17.19
CA LEU A 46 -12.31 -10.31 -18.54
C LEU A 46 -12.81 -11.74 -18.74
N SER A 47 -13.11 -12.09 -19.98
CA SER A 47 -13.47 -13.46 -20.36
C SER A 47 -12.24 -14.36 -20.44
N ASP A 48 -12.44 -15.68 -20.39
CA ASP A 48 -11.34 -16.64 -20.53
C ASP A 48 -10.63 -16.52 -21.89
N ARG A 49 -11.35 -16.06 -22.92
CA ARG A 49 -10.78 -15.79 -24.24
C ARG A 49 -9.88 -14.55 -24.21
N ASP A 50 -10.33 -13.46 -23.62
CA ASP A 50 -9.52 -12.23 -23.52
C ASP A 50 -8.24 -12.50 -22.71
N LEU A 51 -8.34 -13.29 -21.64
CA LEU A 51 -7.19 -13.73 -20.87
C LEU A 51 -6.25 -14.62 -21.70
N ALA A 52 -6.80 -15.55 -22.50
CA ALA A 52 -6.02 -16.39 -23.39
C ALA A 52 -5.33 -15.60 -24.51
N ASP A 53 -5.98 -14.56 -25.03
CA ASP A 53 -5.40 -13.64 -26.03
C ASP A 53 -4.22 -12.85 -25.44
N LEU A 54 -4.25 -12.56 -24.13
CA LEU A 54 -3.13 -12.00 -23.37
C LEU A 54 -2.08 -13.05 -22.98
N GLY A 55 -2.30 -14.32 -23.31
CA GLY A 55 -1.39 -15.43 -23.00
C GLY A 55 -1.41 -15.87 -21.53
N MET A 56 -2.49 -15.61 -20.80
CA MET A 56 -2.61 -15.97 -19.37
C MET A 56 -3.90 -16.70 -19.02
N SER A 57 -3.89 -17.39 -17.88
CA SER A 57 -5.07 -18.05 -17.30
C SER A 57 -5.55 -17.33 -16.05
N ARG A 58 -6.80 -17.59 -15.62
CA ARG A 58 -7.40 -16.97 -14.42
C ARG A 58 -6.54 -17.10 -13.15
N SER A 59 -5.80 -18.20 -12.99
CA SER A 59 -4.92 -18.39 -11.84
C SER A 59 -3.74 -17.40 -11.82
N GLY A 60 -3.32 -16.89 -12.98
CA GLY A 60 -2.27 -15.87 -13.12
C GLY A 60 -2.70 -14.46 -12.71
N ILE A 61 -4.00 -14.18 -12.64
CA ILE A 61 -4.53 -12.83 -12.31
C ILE A 61 -3.98 -12.32 -10.99
N ARG A 62 -3.94 -13.19 -9.97
CA ARG A 62 -3.42 -12.83 -8.64
C ARG A 62 -1.94 -12.45 -8.69
N ALA A 63 -1.14 -13.17 -9.48
CA ALA A 63 0.29 -12.90 -9.61
C ALA A 63 0.52 -11.56 -10.31
N VAL A 64 -0.17 -11.30 -11.42
CA VAL A 64 -0.07 -10.04 -12.17
C VAL A 64 -0.56 -8.85 -11.35
N ALA A 65 -1.70 -8.99 -10.65
CA ALA A 65 -2.22 -7.93 -9.78
C ALA A 65 -1.27 -7.62 -8.62
N TYR A 66 -0.61 -8.64 -8.07
CA TYR A 66 0.40 -8.46 -7.02
C TYR A 66 1.64 -7.75 -7.56
N GLU A 67 2.15 -8.17 -8.71
CA GLU A 67 3.29 -7.54 -9.38
C GLU A 67 3.01 -6.05 -9.68
N ALA A 68 1.83 -5.74 -10.22
CA ALA A 68 1.43 -4.36 -10.50
C ALA A 68 1.36 -3.46 -9.24
N ALA A 69 1.12 -4.06 -8.07
CA ALA A 69 0.97 -3.32 -6.81
C ALA A 69 2.27 -3.25 -5.98
N TYR A 70 3.14 -4.25 -6.09
CA TYR A 70 4.27 -4.46 -5.19
C TYR A 70 5.61 -4.73 -5.88
N GLY A 71 5.65 -4.94 -7.20
CA GLY A 71 6.86 -5.26 -7.98
C GLY A 71 7.75 -4.07 -8.37
N ALA A 72 7.70 -2.98 -7.60
CA ALA A 72 8.52 -1.79 -7.82
C ALA A 72 9.80 -1.79 -6.96
#